data_AF-A0A3B3C6L0-F1
#
_entry.id   AF-A0A3B3C6L0-F1
#
_cell.length_a   1.000
_cell.length_b   1.000
_cell.length_c   1.000
_cell.angle_alpha   90.00
_cell.angle_beta   90.00
_cell.angle_gamma   90.00
#
_symmetry.space_group_name_H-M   'P 1'
#
loop_
_entity.id
_entity.type
_entity.pdbx_description
1 polymer ?
#
loop_
_entity_poly.entity_id
_entity_poly.type
_entity_poly.pdbx_seq_one_letter_code
_entity_poly.pdbx_strand_id
1 'polypeptide(L)'
;MVQLHVKRGEESQFLFSTTVDAPLETLIQQVSAIYNGRLKVERLCSEISELADHGILLPPNMQELTAEQIEELNLKDEWEDRCMPSGGAVFKKDEIGRRNGHAPNDKMKAVLMKTVEEAKALISNKQVQANVCVTMEMVKDALDQLRGAVSIVYPMGLPPHDPIRMEFEDLEDLSGTQASQQVISEDECQLWWAAKELQRGKKLQDYVGKNEKTKLVVKVQKKGLGPPAREPLVTNEQQKEMMMHYYRRQEELKKLEEANDDRYLDSEWADRRALKRQFQGLTNIKWGPR
;
A
#
# COMPACT_ATOMS: atom_id res chain seq x y z
N MET A 1 -25.76 -5.51 -3.73
CA MET A 1 -24.56 -5.40 -2.88
C MET A 1 -23.63 -4.30 -3.37
N VAL A 2 -23.46 -3.26 -2.56
CA VAL A 2 -22.57 -2.12 -2.81
C VAL A 2 -21.15 -2.50 -2.43
N GLN A 3 -20.18 -2.14 -3.26
CA GLN A 3 -18.77 -2.31 -2.97
C GLN A 3 -18.16 -0.95 -2.61
N LEU A 4 -17.57 -0.83 -1.43
CA LEU A 4 -16.80 0.32 -1.00
C LEU A 4 -15.33 0.07 -1.28
N HIS A 5 -14.74 0.88 -2.12
CA HIS A 5 -13.30 1.00 -2.25
C HIS A 5 -12.81 2.01 -1.22
N VAL A 6 -12.25 1.48 -0.12
CA VAL A 6 -11.73 2.26 0.99
C VAL A 6 -10.32 2.74 0.66
N LYS A 7 -10.10 4.05 0.80
CA LYS A 7 -8.81 4.71 0.55
C LYS A 7 -8.41 5.60 1.73
N ARG A 8 -7.11 5.86 1.87
CA ARG A 8 -6.56 6.91 2.73
C ARG A 8 -5.72 7.84 1.88
N GLY A 9 -6.13 9.11 1.77
CA GLY A 9 -5.51 10.03 0.83
C GLY A 9 -5.72 9.60 -0.62
N GLU A 10 -4.64 9.17 -1.28
CA GLU A 10 -4.65 8.59 -2.64
C GLU A 10 -4.44 7.07 -2.63
N GLU A 11 -3.97 6.51 -1.51
CA GLU A 11 -3.62 5.10 -1.40
C GLU A 11 -4.85 4.22 -1.25
N SER A 12 -4.90 3.16 -2.06
CA SER A 12 -5.95 2.15 -2.04
C SER A 12 -5.68 1.15 -0.93
N GLN A 13 -6.64 1.03 -0.01
CA GLN A 13 -6.49 0.20 1.18
C GLN A 13 -7.15 -1.17 0.95
N PHE A 14 -8.48 -1.23 0.92
CA PHE A 14 -9.21 -2.48 0.71
C PHE A 14 -10.58 -2.27 0.08
N LEU A 15 -11.18 -3.36 -0.40
CA LEU A 15 -12.58 -3.39 -0.82
C LEU A 15 -13.42 -3.95 0.32
N PHE A 16 -14.54 -3.30 0.61
CA PHE A 16 -15.51 -3.73 1.59
C PHE A 16 -16.87 -3.88 0.91
N SER A 17 -17.66 -4.86 1.32
CA SER A 17 -18.94 -5.16 0.67
C SER A 17 -20.08 -4.99 1.65
N THR A 18 -21.11 -4.25 1.26
CA THR A 18 -22.21 -3.84 2.14
C THR A 18 -23.53 -3.69 1.39
N THR A 19 -24.60 -3.43 2.12
CA THR A 19 -25.93 -3.13 1.58
C THR A 19 -26.23 -1.63 1.70
N VAL A 20 -27.16 -1.14 0.89
CA VAL A 20 -27.53 0.29 0.87
C VAL A 20 -28.34 0.66 2.12
N ASP A 21 -29.06 -0.30 2.69
CA ASP A 21 -29.87 -0.12 3.90
C ASP A 21 -29.02 -0.10 5.20
N ALA A 22 -27.74 -0.47 5.11
CA ALA A 22 -26.85 -0.49 6.26
C ALA A 22 -26.74 0.90 6.92
N PRO A 23 -26.85 0.99 8.26
CA PRO A 23 -26.63 2.23 8.96
C PRO A 23 -25.15 2.63 8.87
N LEU A 24 -24.88 3.93 8.69
CA LEU A 24 -23.52 4.42 8.54
C LEU A 24 -22.68 4.20 9.81
N GLU A 25 -23.30 4.14 10.99
CA GLU A 25 -22.62 3.87 12.25
C GLU A 25 -21.97 2.48 12.27
N THR A 26 -22.72 1.42 11.93
CA THR A 26 -22.16 0.07 11.85
C THR A 26 -21.12 -0.05 10.74
N LEU A 27 -21.33 0.66 9.63
CA LEU A 27 -20.40 0.69 8.51
C LEU A 27 -19.08 1.35 8.91
N ILE A 28 -19.12 2.47 9.63
CA ILE A 28 -17.93 3.16 10.15
C ILE A 28 -17.18 2.25 11.11
N GLN A 29 -17.87 1.59 12.06
CA GLN A 29 -17.27 0.63 13.00
C GLN A 29 -16.60 -0.53 12.28
N GLN A 30 -17.27 -1.15 11.31
CA GLN A 30 -16.71 -2.26 10.55
C GLN A 30 -15.50 -1.84 9.71
N VAL A 31 -15.58 -0.69 9.04
CA VAL A 31 -14.47 -0.17 8.22
C VAL A 31 -13.29 0.25 9.10
N SER A 32 -13.50 0.91 10.24
CA SER A 32 -12.41 1.26 11.17
C SER A 32 -11.76 0.04 11.77
N ALA A 33 -12.54 -0.96 12.17
CA ALA A 33 -12.02 -2.18 12.76
C ALA A 33 -11.22 -3.01 11.74
N ILE A 34 -11.68 -3.11 10.48
CA ILE A 34 -10.90 -3.75 9.40
C ILE A 34 -9.63 -2.95 9.12
N TYR A 35 -9.73 -1.61 9.04
CA TYR A 35 -8.59 -0.74 8.78
C TYR A 35 -7.50 -0.88 9.85
N ASN A 36 -7.88 -0.78 11.13
CA ASN A 36 -6.96 -0.93 12.25
C ASN A 36 -6.44 -2.36 12.37
N GLY A 37 -7.27 -3.37 12.13
CA GLY A 37 -6.86 -4.77 12.13
C GLY A 37 -5.83 -5.07 11.04
N ARG A 38 -5.94 -4.47 9.85
CA ARG A 38 -4.91 -4.57 8.80
C ARG A 38 -3.59 -3.97 9.26
N LEU A 39 -3.62 -2.77 9.86
CA LEU A 39 -2.43 -2.13 10.42
C LEU A 39 -1.78 -2.99 11.51
N LYS A 40 -2.59 -3.60 12.37
CA LYS A 40 -2.15 -4.52 13.43
C LYS A 40 -1.42 -5.73 12.86
N VAL A 41 -1.97 -6.36 11.83
CA VAL A 41 -1.30 -7.49 11.16
C VAL A 41 0.00 -7.06 10.50
N GLU A 42 0.05 -5.88 9.89
CA GLU A 42 1.29 -5.34 9.31
C GLU A 42 2.39 -5.15 10.37
N ARG A 43 2.06 -4.59 11.54
CA ARG A 43 2.98 -4.44 12.68
C ARG A 43 3.46 -5.79 13.21
N LEU A 44 2.53 -6.72 13.44
CA LEU A 44 2.88 -8.08 13.87
C LEU A 44 3.81 -8.77 12.87
N CYS A 45 3.56 -8.57 11.57
CA CYS A 45 4.40 -9.16 10.54
C CYS A 45 5.82 -8.59 10.55
N SER A 46 6.03 -7.31 10.82
CA SER A 46 7.39 -6.76 10.96
C SER A 46 8.08 -7.30 12.21
N GLU A 47 7.40 -7.33 13.35
CA GLU A 47 7.97 -7.82 14.61
C GLU A 47 8.27 -9.32 14.57
N ILE A 48 7.42 -10.13 13.94
CA ILE A 48 7.65 -11.57 13.78
C ILE A 48 8.84 -11.83 12.83
N SER A 49 9.05 -10.99 11.81
CA SER A 49 10.25 -11.09 10.97
C SER A 49 11.51 -10.87 11.80
N GLU A 50 11.53 -9.85 12.67
CA GLU A 50 12.67 -9.60 13.57
C GLU A 50 12.84 -10.72 14.62
N LEU A 51 11.75 -11.24 15.18
CA LEU A 51 11.76 -12.40 16.09
C LEU A 51 12.39 -13.62 15.41
N ALA A 52 12.11 -13.82 14.13
CA ALA A 52 12.64 -14.93 13.36
C ALA A 52 14.14 -14.78 13.04
N ASP A 53 14.66 -13.55 13.02
CA ASP A 53 16.06 -13.24 12.72
C ASP A 53 16.95 -13.14 13.96
N HIS A 54 16.44 -12.55 15.04
CA HIS A 54 17.22 -12.17 16.22
C HIS A 54 16.67 -12.72 17.54
N GLY A 55 15.55 -13.44 17.53
CA GLY A 55 14.97 -13.98 18.76
C GLY A 55 14.18 -12.95 19.56
N ILE A 56 14.05 -13.19 20.85
CA ILE A 56 13.09 -12.50 21.72
C ILE A 56 13.59 -11.12 22.13
N LEU A 57 12.65 -10.22 22.44
CA LEU A 57 12.97 -8.89 22.92
C LEU A 57 13.64 -8.93 24.32
N LEU A 58 14.76 -8.22 24.47
CA LEU A 58 15.40 -8.04 25.76
C LEU A 58 14.50 -7.24 26.72
N PRO A 59 14.63 -7.49 28.03
CA PRO A 59 13.99 -6.65 29.05
C PRO A 59 14.30 -5.15 28.85
N PRO A 60 13.36 -4.23 29.12
CA PRO A 60 13.56 -2.79 28.89
C PRO A 60 14.79 -2.17 29.59
N ASN A 61 15.22 -2.76 30.71
CA ASN A 61 16.41 -2.35 31.46
C ASN A 61 17.73 -2.80 30.82
N MET A 62 17.70 -3.67 29.80
CA MET A 62 18.88 -4.20 29.08
C MET A 62 18.96 -3.75 27.63
N GLN A 63 17.89 -3.15 27.10
CA GLN A 63 17.88 -2.64 25.73
C GLN A 63 18.89 -1.51 25.57
N GLU A 64 19.59 -1.48 24.43
CA GLU A 64 20.53 -0.41 24.04
C GLU A 64 21.80 -0.28 24.92
N LEU A 65 21.99 -1.17 25.90
CA LEU A 65 23.23 -1.27 26.67
C LEU A 65 24.29 -2.07 25.90
N THR A 66 25.56 -1.70 26.06
CA THR A 66 26.65 -2.51 25.53
C THR A 66 26.83 -3.78 26.36
N ALA A 67 27.40 -4.83 25.75
CA ALA A 67 27.70 -6.07 26.47
C ALA A 67 28.55 -5.82 27.72
N GLU A 68 29.49 -4.86 27.66
CA GLU A 68 30.32 -4.44 28.78
C GLU A 68 29.49 -3.84 29.93
N GLN A 69 28.51 -2.98 29.62
CA GLN A 69 27.61 -2.40 30.61
C GLN A 69 26.69 -3.44 31.25
N ILE A 70 26.23 -4.42 30.49
CA ILE A 70 25.39 -5.52 30.99
C ILE A 70 26.19 -6.38 31.99
N GLU A 71 27.45 -6.67 31.67
CA GLU A 71 28.36 -7.39 32.57
C GLU A 71 28.71 -6.59 33.83
N GLU A 72 29.00 -5.29 33.70
CA GLU A 72 29.28 -4.40 34.84
C GLU A 72 28.08 -4.29 35.80
N LEU A 73 26.87 -4.24 35.24
CA LEU A 73 25.63 -4.13 36.00
C LEU A 73 25.09 -5.50 36.47
N ASN A 74 25.76 -6.61 36.11
CA ASN A 74 25.32 -7.98 36.40
C ASN A 74 23.85 -8.26 36.01
N LEU A 75 23.41 -7.68 34.90
CA LEU A 75 22.05 -7.84 34.39
C LEU A 75 21.95 -9.21 33.69
N LYS A 76 20.98 -10.03 34.09
CA LYS A 76 20.67 -11.33 33.47
C LYS A 76 19.27 -11.35 32.89
N ASP A 77 19.14 -11.89 31.68
CA ASP A 77 17.83 -12.09 31.06
C ASP A 77 17.13 -13.30 31.69
N GLU A 78 16.10 -13.05 32.49
CA GLU A 78 15.29 -14.10 33.13
C GLU A 78 14.41 -14.88 32.15
N TRP A 79 14.21 -14.34 30.93
CA TRP A 79 13.32 -14.90 29.93
C TRP A 79 14.03 -15.75 28.88
N GLU A 80 15.36 -15.65 28.77
CA GLU A 80 16.17 -16.45 27.84
C GLU A 80 15.93 -17.95 28.04
N ASP A 81 15.97 -18.43 29.29
CA ASP A 81 15.75 -19.83 29.64
C ASP A 81 14.27 -20.27 29.52
N ARG A 82 13.34 -19.33 29.74
CA ARG A 82 11.90 -19.62 29.78
C ARG A 82 11.29 -19.69 28.39
N CYS A 83 11.78 -18.86 27.47
CA CYS A 83 11.21 -18.66 26.16
C CYS A 83 12.11 -19.24 25.07
N MET A 84 12.53 -20.50 25.21
CA MET A 84 13.35 -21.14 24.18
C MET A 84 12.52 -21.54 22.95
N PRO A 85 13.04 -21.32 21.73
CA PRO A 85 12.37 -21.77 20.53
C PRO A 85 12.40 -23.30 20.39
N SER A 86 11.31 -23.86 19.87
CA SER A 86 11.16 -25.26 19.52
C SER A 86 12.28 -25.72 18.59
N GLY A 87 13.09 -26.68 19.03
CA GLY A 87 14.18 -27.23 18.21
C GLY A 87 15.52 -26.50 18.32
N GLY A 88 15.68 -25.64 19.33
CA GLY A 88 16.95 -25.02 19.71
C GLY A 88 17.16 -23.62 19.12
N ALA A 89 17.96 -22.81 19.83
CA ALA A 89 18.32 -21.45 19.44
C ALA A 89 19.62 -21.42 18.64
N VAL A 90 19.68 -20.54 17.64
CA VAL A 90 20.88 -20.21 16.86
C VAL A 90 21.23 -18.77 17.17
N PHE A 91 22.48 -18.54 17.59
CA PHE A 91 22.93 -17.19 17.94
C PHE A 91 23.12 -16.33 16.69
N LYS A 92 22.34 -15.25 16.59
CA LYS A 92 22.41 -14.19 15.57
C LYS A 92 22.25 -12.85 16.26
N LYS A 93 23.39 -12.17 16.47
CA LYS A 93 23.43 -10.88 17.14
C LYS A 93 22.51 -9.87 16.43
N ASP A 94 21.74 -9.15 17.22
CA ASP A 94 20.99 -7.97 16.78
C ASP A 94 21.94 -6.76 16.70
N GLU A 95 21.95 -6.06 15.56
CA GLU A 95 22.77 -4.86 15.36
C GLU A 95 22.23 -3.67 16.18
N ILE A 96 20.93 -3.66 16.47
CA ILE A 96 20.24 -2.59 17.18
C ILE A 96 20.33 -2.81 18.72
N GLY A 97 20.60 -4.04 19.16
CA GLY A 97 20.72 -4.37 20.59
C GLY A 97 19.37 -4.35 21.34
N ARG A 98 18.27 -4.64 20.64
CA ARG A 98 16.93 -4.73 21.22
C ARG A 98 16.54 -6.17 21.55
N ARG A 99 16.98 -7.13 20.73
CA ARG A 99 16.68 -8.56 20.88
C ARG A 99 17.90 -9.32 21.42
N ASN A 100 17.64 -10.45 22.07
CA ASN A 100 18.66 -11.23 22.78
C ASN A 100 19.63 -11.98 21.84
N GLY A 101 19.32 -12.07 20.56
CA GLY A 101 20.12 -12.74 19.54
C GLY A 101 19.92 -14.25 19.48
N HIS A 102 19.02 -14.83 20.28
CA HIS A 102 18.73 -16.27 20.29
C HIS A 102 17.60 -16.58 19.30
N ALA A 103 17.95 -16.60 18.01
CA ALA A 103 17.01 -16.81 16.93
C ALA A 103 16.53 -18.27 16.83
N PRO A 104 15.31 -18.52 16.30
CA PRO A 104 14.84 -19.87 16.06
C PRO A 104 15.65 -20.57 14.95
N ASN A 105 15.69 -21.91 15.00
CA ASN A 105 16.31 -22.75 13.97
C ASN A 105 15.73 -22.47 12.57
N ASP A 106 16.51 -22.69 11.51
CA ASP A 106 16.15 -22.35 10.11
C ASP A 106 14.81 -22.94 9.67
N LYS A 107 14.46 -24.14 10.16
CA LYS A 107 13.15 -24.76 9.91
C LYS A 107 12.00 -23.96 10.53
N MET A 108 12.14 -23.52 11.77
CA MET A 108 11.12 -22.75 12.49
C MET A 108 11.05 -21.31 11.98
N LYS A 109 12.21 -20.72 11.65
CA LYS A 109 12.27 -19.45 10.92
C LYS A 109 11.49 -19.52 9.60
N ALA A 110 11.64 -20.60 8.83
CA ALA A 110 10.89 -20.78 7.59
C ALA A 110 9.36 -20.89 7.83
N VAL A 111 8.92 -21.47 8.95
CA VAL A 111 7.51 -21.51 9.33
C VAL A 111 7.00 -20.08 9.58
N LEU A 112 7.70 -19.29 10.42
CA LEU A 112 7.31 -17.90 10.70
C LEU A 112 7.26 -17.06 9.41
N MET A 113 8.31 -17.10 8.60
CA MET A 113 8.38 -16.31 7.37
C MET A 113 7.30 -16.67 6.37
N LYS A 114 6.99 -17.98 6.19
CA LYS A 114 5.87 -18.41 5.34
C LYS A 114 4.53 -17.88 5.85
N THR A 115 4.27 -17.99 7.15
CA THR A 115 3.02 -17.49 7.73
C THR A 115 2.90 -15.97 7.65
N VAL A 116 4.02 -15.24 7.74
CA VAL A 116 4.06 -13.79 7.52
C VAL A 116 3.76 -13.44 6.06
N GLU A 117 4.32 -14.17 5.10
CA GLU A 117 4.02 -13.96 3.68
C GLU A 117 2.54 -14.25 3.35
N GLU A 118 1.98 -15.30 3.92
CA GLU A 118 0.56 -15.67 3.78
C GLU A 118 -0.35 -14.59 4.40
N ALA A 119 -0.07 -14.15 5.63
CA ALA A 119 -0.82 -13.07 6.29
C ALA A 119 -0.72 -11.75 5.53
N LYS A 120 0.48 -11.38 5.02
CA LYS A 120 0.67 -10.20 4.16
C LYS A 120 -0.12 -10.33 2.86
N ALA A 121 -0.14 -11.51 2.23
CA ALA A 121 -0.90 -11.73 1.01
C ALA A 121 -2.41 -11.56 1.23
N LEU A 122 -2.92 -12.03 2.38
CA LEU A 122 -4.32 -11.90 2.81
C LEU A 122 -4.77 -10.45 3.04
N ILE A 123 -3.84 -9.55 3.34
CA ILE A 123 -4.15 -8.16 3.68
C ILE A 123 -3.65 -7.17 2.63
N SER A 124 -2.81 -7.61 1.69
CA SER A 124 -2.15 -6.75 0.72
C SER A 124 -3.12 -5.95 -0.16
N ASN A 125 -2.67 -4.77 -0.58
CA ASN A 125 -3.37 -3.91 -1.54
C ASN A 125 -3.59 -4.61 -2.91
N LYS A 126 -2.89 -5.73 -3.19
CA LYS A 126 -3.08 -6.55 -4.39
C LYS A 126 -4.49 -7.15 -4.43
N GLN A 127 -5.13 -7.37 -3.28
CA GLN A 127 -6.52 -7.86 -3.25
C GLN A 127 -7.51 -6.89 -3.88
N VAL A 128 -7.24 -5.58 -3.80
CA VAL A 128 -8.05 -4.56 -4.47
C VAL A 128 -8.01 -4.73 -5.99
N GLN A 129 -6.83 -5.05 -6.54
CA GLN A 129 -6.67 -5.32 -7.98
C GLN A 129 -7.38 -6.61 -8.40
N ALA A 130 -7.37 -7.62 -7.52
CA ALA A 130 -8.08 -8.88 -7.72
C ALA A 130 -9.61 -8.77 -7.50
N ASN A 131 -10.14 -7.59 -7.13
CA ASN A 131 -11.53 -7.35 -6.75
C ASN A 131 -12.05 -8.25 -5.60
N VAL A 132 -11.17 -8.66 -4.69
CA VAL A 132 -11.53 -9.42 -3.49
C VAL A 132 -11.88 -8.45 -2.36
N CYS A 133 -13.01 -8.68 -1.69
CA CYS A 133 -13.43 -7.88 -0.54
C CYS A 133 -12.82 -8.45 0.74
N VAL A 134 -12.28 -7.58 1.59
CA VAL A 134 -11.73 -7.95 2.90
C VAL A 134 -12.86 -7.93 3.91
N THR A 135 -13.03 -9.04 4.63
CA THR A 135 -13.96 -9.17 5.75
C THR A 135 -13.21 -9.17 7.08
N MET A 136 -13.94 -8.94 8.17
CA MET A 136 -13.37 -9.05 9.52
C MET A 136 -12.84 -10.45 9.82
N GLU A 137 -13.49 -11.48 9.26
CA GLU A 137 -13.09 -12.88 9.41
C GLU A 137 -11.70 -13.11 8.80
N MET A 138 -11.44 -12.59 7.60
CA MET A 138 -10.12 -12.71 6.97
C MET A 138 -9.00 -12.06 7.80
N VAL A 139 -9.29 -10.94 8.48
CA VAL A 139 -8.32 -10.29 9.37
C VAL A 139 -8.09 -11.12 10.62
N LYS A 140 -9.14 -11.69 11.21
CA LYS A 140 -9.03 -12.60 12.36
C LYS A 140 -8.26 -13.87 11.99
N ASP A 141 -8.56 -14.46 10.84
CA ASP A 141 -7.85 -15.64 10.34
C ASP A 141 -6.35 -15.37 10.16
N ALA A 142 -5.99 -14.18 9.63
CA ALA A 142 -4.60 -13.78 9.52
C ALA A 142 -3.92 -13.61 10.90
N LEU A 143 -4.62 -13.02 11.88
CA LEU A 143 -4.12 -12.91 13.25
C LEU A 143 -3.95 -14.28 13.93
N ASP A 144 -4.90 -15.19 13.74
CA ASP A 144 -4.88 -16.53 14.31
C ASP A 144 -3.78 -17.39 13.68
N GLN A 145 -3.52 -17.24 12.37
CA GLN A 145 -2.39 -17.86 11.70
C GLN A 145 -1.06 -17.41 12.30
N LEU A 146 -0.89 -16.11 12.50
CA LEU A 146 0.32 -15.55 13.13
C LEU A 146 0.47 -16.03 14.58
N ARG A 147 -0.61 -16.03 15.37
CA ARG A 147 -0.62 -16.54 16.75
C ARG A 147 -0.27 -18.02 16.81
N GLY A 148 -0.83 -18.82 15.90
CA GLY A 148 -0.53 -20.25 15.79
C GLY A 148 0.95 -20.49 15.45
N ALA A 149 1.50 -19.74 14.50
CA ALA A 149 2.91 -19.82 14.12
C ALA A 149 3.84 -19.50 15.29
N VAL A 150 3.57 -18.40 16.01
CA VAL A 150 4.33 -18.02 17.21
C VAL A 150 4.22 -19.09 18.29
N SER A 151 3.05 -19.68 18.51
CA SER A 151 2.85 -20.75 19.50
C SER A 151 3.60 -22.04 19.15
N ILE A 152 3.78 -22.34 17.87
CA ILE A 152 4.57 -23.50 17.41
C ILE A 152 6.06 -23.27 17.69
N VAL A 153 6.55 -22.07 17.38
CA VAL A 153 7.98 -21.73 17.57
C VAL A 153 8.30 -21.49 19.03
N TYR A 154 7.42 -20.84 19.79
CA TYR A 154 7.59 -20.51 21.20
C TYR A 154 6.43 -21.09 22.03
N PRO A 155 6.45 -22.39 22.34
CA PRO A 155 5.35 -23.07 23.03
C PRO A 155 5.16 -22.59 24.48
N MET A 156 6.21 -22.07 25.11
CA MET A 156 6.15 -21.46 26.44
C MET A 156 5.71 -19.98 26.41
N GLY A 157 5.39 -19.46 25.23
CA GLY A 157 5.00 -18.07 25.00
C GLY A 157 6.20 -17.12 24.89
N LEU A 158 5.87 -15.87 24.56
CA LEU A 158 6.82 -14.75 24.52
C LEU A 158 6.78 -13.98 25.84
N PRO A 159 7.83 -13.19 26.16
CA PRO A 159 7.83 -12.37 27.35
C PRO A 159 6.69 -11.35 27.36
N PRO A 160 6.23 -10.93 28.55
CA PRO A 160 5.14 -9.94 28.69
C PRO A 160 5.44 -8.60 28.01
N HIS A 161 6.71 -8.20 27.95
CA HIS A 161 7.16 -6.94 27.33
C HIS A 161 7.39 -7.03 25.83
N ASP A 162 7.21 -8.21 25.21
CA ASP A 162 7.39 -8.36 23.76
C ASP A 162 6.19 -7.73 23.01
N PRO A 163 6.43 -6.84 22.02
CA PRO A 163 5.40 -6.20 21.22
C PRO A 163 4.41 -7.19 20.61
N ILE A 164 4.87 -8.36 20.20
CA ILE A 164 4.03 -9.39 19.58
C ILE A 164 2.98 -9.87 20.58
N ARG A 165 3.37 -10.07 21.84
CA ARG A 165 2.46 -10.50 22.90
C ARG A 165 1.52 -9.38 23.33
N MET A 166 2.04 -8.16 23.50
CA MET A 166 1.22 -6.99 23.84
C MET A 166 0.15 -6.74 22.78
N GLU A 167 0.50 -6.88 21.50
CA GLU A 167 -0.45 -6.78 20.40
C GLU A 167 -1.47 -7.94 20.44
N PHE A 168 -1.07 -9.18 20.73
CA PHE A 168 -2.05 -10.27 20.87
C PHE A 168 -3.01 -10.12 22.07
N GLU A 169 -2.61 -9.43 23.12
CA GLU A 169 -3.41 -9.19 24.34
C GLU A 169 -4.17 -7.84 24.29
N ASP A 170 -4.06 -7.09 23.19
CA ASP A 170 -4.64 -5.75 23.01
C ASP A 170 -4.17 -4.73 24.09
N LEU A 171 -2.96 -4.94 24.63
CA LEU A 171 -2.30 -4.08 25.63
C LEU A 171 -1.23 -3.17 25.03
N GLU A 172 -1.21 -3.03 23.70
CA GLU A 172 -0.26 -2.23 22.96
C GLU A 172 -0.34 -0.74 23.33
N ASP A 173 0.76 -0.15 23.80
CA ASP A 173 0.90 1.30 23.88
C ASP A 173 1.54 1.82 22.59
N LEU A 174 0.70 2.37 21.72
CA LEU A 174 1.16 2.97 20.46
C LEU A 174 1.66 4.41 20.66
N SER A 175 1.59 4.98 21.85
CA SER A 175 1.96 6.38 22.10
C SER A 175 3.41 6.67 21.67
N GLY A 176 3.62 7.80 21.00
CA GLY A 176 4.94 8.20 20.50
C GLY A 176 5.45 7.45 19.26
N THR A 177 4.81 6.36 18.83
CA THR A 177 5.20 5.62 17.62
C THR A 177 4.58 6.21 16.35
N GLN A 178 5.19 5.98 15.18
CA GLN A 178 4.57 6.35 13.90
C GLN A 178 3.23 5.65 13.66
N ALA A 179 3.04 4.45 14.23
CA ALA A 179 1.79 3.70 14.15
C ALA A 179 0.60 4.44 14.77
N SER A 180 0.79 5.22 15.85
CA SER A 180 -0.27 6.04 16.45
C SER A 180 -0.89 7.06 15.48
N GLN A 181 -0.08 7.62 14.58
CA GLN A 181 -0.56 8.56 13.57
C GLN A 181 -1.46 7.86 12.55
N GLN A 182 -1.23 6.56 12.34
CA GLN A 182 -1.98 5.78 11.38
C GLN A 182 -3.26 5.19 11.97
N VAL A 183 -3.27 4.72 13.21
CA VAL A 183 -4.46 4.16 13.86
C VAL A 183 -5.56 5.21 14.00
N ILE A 184 -6.80 4.83 13.68
CA ILE A 184 -7.97 5.71 13.73
C ILE A 184 -8.97 5.10 14.71
N SER A 185 -9.22 5.77 15.83
CA SER A 185 -10.21 5.32 16.80
C SER A 185 -11.61 5.33 16.19
N GLU A 186 -12.50 4.48 16.70
CA GLU A 186 -13.87 4.36 16.18
C GLU A 186 -14.62 5.68 16.28
N ASP A 187 -14.36 6.52 17.28
CA ASP A 187 -15.03 7.81 17.47
C ASP A 187 -14.48 8.93 16.58
N GLU A 188 -13.19 8.86 16.25
CA GLU A 188 -12.52 9.83 15.38
C GLU A 188 -12.60 9.45 13.91
N CYS A 189 -13.11 8.26 13.57
CA CYS A 189 -13.25 7.81 12.20
C CYS A 189 -14.33 8.60 11.45
N GLN A 190 -13.93 9.24 10.35
CA GLN A 190 -14.82 9.89 9.39
C GLN A 190 -14.66 9.26 8.01
N LEU A 191 -15.80 8.95 7.38
CA LEU A 191 -15.85 8.46 6.02
C LEU A 191 -16.36 9.54 5.08
N TRP A 192 -15.69 9.69 3.95
CA TRP A 192 -16.02 10.69 2.95
C TRP A 192 -16.31 10.03 1.61
N TRP A 193 -17.43 10.39 1.01
CA TRP A 193 -17.81 9.98 -0.33
C TRP A 193 -18.14 11.21 -1.17
N ALA A 194 -17.51 11.34 -2.34
CA ALA A 194 -17.72 12.47 -3.26
C ALA A 194 -17.65 13.86 -2.58
N ALA A 195 -16.64 14.07 -1.71
CA ALA A 195 -16.44 15.28 -0.91
C ALA A 195 -17.59 15.62 0.08
N LYS A 196 -18.46 14.65 0.38
CA LYS A 196 -19.46 14.73 1.45
C LYS A 196 -19.10 13.78 2.58
N GLU A 197 -19.21 14.27 3.80
CA GLU A 197 -19.06 13.46 5.00
C GLU A 197 -20.28 12.54 5.18
N LEU A 198 -20.02 11.25 5.38
CA LEU A 198 -21.02 10.26 5.74
C LEU A 198 -21.30 10.38 7.24
N GLN A 199 -22.40 11.06 7.58
CA GLN A 199 -22.74 11.38 8.96
C GLN A 199 -23.30 10.15 9.69
N ARG A 200 -22.89 9.98 10.95
CA ARG A 200 -23.46 8.97 11.86
C ARG A 200 -24.96 9.20 12.05
N GLY A 201 -25.72 8.12 12.20
CA GLY A 201 -27.18 8.16 12.35
C GLY A 201 -27.99 8.16 11.04
N LYS A 202 -27.34 8.34 9.88
CA LYS A 202 -27.97 8.19 8.56
C LYS A 202 -27.71 6.80 7.96
N LYS A 203 -28.44 6.47 6.91
CA LYS A 203 -28.21 5.25 6.13
C LYS A 203 -27.39 5.55 4.88
N LEU A 204 -26.70 4.55 4.35
CA LEU A 204 -25.94 4.71 3.11
C LEU A 204 -26.85 5.11 1.92
N GLN A 205 -28.11 4.67 1.93
CA GLN A 205 -29.12 5.01 0.92
C GLN A 205 -29.40 6.50 0.77
N ASP A 206 -29.23 7.29 1.84
CA ASP A 206 -29.53 8.73 1.81
C ASP A 206 -28.51 9.49 0.96
N TYR A 207 -27.34 8.89 0.72
CA TYR A 207 -26.26 9.45 -0.08
C TYR A 207 -26.24 8.84 -1.50
N VAL A 208 -26.37 7.53 -1.60
CA VAL A 208 -26.13 6.76 -2.83
C VAL A 208 -27.43 6.45 -3.60
N GLY A 209 -28.58 6.62 -2.96
CA GLY A 209 -29.89 6.23 -3.48
C GLY A 209 -30.17 4.74 -3.24
N LYS A 210 -31.06 4.13 -4.02
CA LYS A 210 -31.48 2.72 -3.84
C LYS A 210 -30.67 1.71 -4.66
N ASN A 211 -29.57 2.15 -5.30
CA ASN A 211 -28.84 1.30 -6.24
C ASN A 211 -27.81 0.43 -5.53
N GLU A 212 -28.13 -0.86 -5.48
CA GLU A 212 -27.31 -1.90 -4.88
C GLU A 212 -26.18 -2.43 -5.77
N LYS A 213 -26.04 -2.01 -7.03
CA LYS A 213 -24.99 -2.49 -7.95
C LYS A 213 -23.98 -1.38 -8.23
N THR A 214 -23.45 -0.76 -7.18
CA THR A 214 -22.54 0.39 -7.28
C THR A 214 -21.22 0.12 -6.57
N LYS A 215 -20.13 0.63 -7.16
CA LYS A 215 -18.81 0.68 -6.53
C LYS A 215 -18.53 2.13 -6.12
N LEU A 216 -18.30 2.37 -4.84
CA LEU A 216 -18.12 3.69 -4.26
C LEU A 216 -16.69 3.86 -3.78
N VAL A 217 -16.03 4.96 -4.12
CA VAL A 217 -14.72 5.30 -3.54
C VAL A 217 -14.96 6.10 -2.27
N VAL A 218 -14.56 5.53 -1.13
CA VAL A 218 -14.74 6.12 0.19
C VAL A 218 -13.38 6.40 0.80
N LYS A 219 -13.17 7.61 1.32
CA LYS A 219 -11.93 8.00 1.98
C LYS A 219 -12.11 7.97 3.50
N VAL A 220 -11.20 7.30 4.20
CA VAL A 220 -11.13 7.26 5.67
C VAL A 220 -10.17 8.36 6.13
N GLN A 221 -10.60 9.15 7.12
CA GLN A 221 -9.77 10.17 7.75
C GLN A 221 -10.05 10.29 9.25
N LYS A 222 -9.08 10.84 9.99
CA LYS A 222 -9.27 11.28 11.37
C LYS A 222 -10.10 12.56 11.42
N LYS A 223 -10.91 12.67 12.46
CA LYS A 223 -11.72 13.85 12.75
C LYS A 223 -10.85 15.11 12.82
N GLY A 224 -11.29 16.17 12.14
CA GLY A 224 -10.62 17.48 12.16
C GLY A 224 -9.70 17.77 10.97
N LEU A 225 -9.46 16.82 10.06
CA LEU A 225 -8.63 17.02 8.86
C LEU A 225 -9.36 17.68 7.68
N GLY A 226 -10.63 18.05 7.84
CA GLY A 226 -11.44 18.65 6.80
C GLY A 226 -11.79 17.68 5.66
N PRO A 227 -12.38 18.16 4.55
CA PRO A 227 -12.71 17.31 3.41
C PRO A 227 -11.43 16.80 2.73
N PRO A 228 -11.36 15.51 2.36
CA PRO A 228 -10.21 14.97 1.65
C PRO A 228 -10.05 15.62 0.28
N ALA A 229 -8.78 15.78 -0.15
CA ALA A 229 -8.47 16.23 -1.49
C ALA A 229 -9.13 15.34 -2.55
N ARG A 230 -9.66 15.99 -3.60
CA ARG A 230 -10.27 15.30 -4.73
C ARG A 230 -9.18 14.56 -5.50
N GLU A 231 -9.48 13.35 -5.97
CA GLU A 231 -8.52 12.60 -6.78
C GLU A 231 -8.27 13.31 -8.11
N PRO A 232 -7.01 13.35 -8.57
CA PRO A 232 -6.72 13.81 -9.92
C PRO A 232 -7.44 12.90 -10.91
N LEU A 233 -8.12 13.50 -11.88
CA LEU A 233 -8.88 12.78 -12.91
C LEU A 233 -7.98 11.98 -13.86
N VAL A 234 -6.68 12.26 -13.81
CA VAL A 234 -5.67 11.78 -14.75
C VAL A 234 -4.52 11.20 -13.92
N THR A 235 -4.10 9.98 -14.23
CA THR A 235 -2.90 9.41 -13.59
C THR A 235 -1.64 10.11 -14.10
N ASN A 236 -0.57 10.10 -13.31
CA ASN A 236 0.70 10.71 -13.72
C ASN A 236 1.23 10.15 -15.06
N GLU A 237 0.99 8.86 -15.32
CA GLU A 237 1.35 8.21 -16.59
C GLU A 237 0.50 8.73 -17.74
N GLN A 238 -0.82 8.79 -17.58
CA GLN A 238 -1.72 9.37 -18.59
C GLN A 238 -1.43 10.86 -18.83
N GLN A 239 -1.02 11.59 -17.79
CA GLN A 239 -0.62 12.98 -17.93
C GLN A 239 0.65 13.11 -18.78
N LYS A 240 1.64 12.22 -18.58
CA LYS A 240 2.84 12.15 -19.42
C LYS A 240 2.50 11.79 -20.86
N GLU A 241 1.64 10.80 -21.09
CA GLU A 241 1.19 10.41 -22.43
C GLU A 241 0.44 11.54 -23.13
N MET A 242 -0.45 12.23 -22.43
CA MET A 242 -1.13 13.41 -22.96
C MET A 242 -0.13 14.52 -23.29
N MET A 243 0.81 14.81 -22.40
CA MET A 243 1.85 15.81 -22.64
C MET A 243 2.69 15.45 -23.88
N MET A 244 3.07 14.19 -24.04
CA MET A 244 3.77 13.69 -25.22
C MET A 244 2.94 13.81 -26.50
N HIS A 245 1.64 13.50 -26.43
CA HIS A 245 0.73 13.65 -27.56
C HIS A 245 0.55 15.13 -27.94
N TYR A 246 0.35 16.02 -26.98
CA TYR A 246 0.25 17.47 -27.22
C TYR A 246 1.55 18.02 -27.80
N TYR A 247 2.71 17.57 -27.31
CA TYR A 247 4.01 17.97 -27.85
C TYR A 247 4.20 17.51 -29.30
N ARG A 248 3.91 16.24 -29.62
CA ARG A 248 3.96 15.73 -30.99
C ARG A 248 3.03 16.51 -31.92
N ARG A 249 1.80 16.76 -31.47
CA ARG A 249 0.83 17.55 -32.24
C ARG A 249 1.31 18.99 -32.47
N GLN A 250 1.95 19.61 -31.48
CA GLN A 250 2.56 20.94 -31.64
C GLN A 250 3.70 20.91 -32.65
N GLU A 251 4.57 19.89 -32.62
CA GLU A 251 5.63 19.73 -33.63
C GLU A 251 5.06 19.51 -35.03
N GLU A 252 4.01 18.70 -35.18
CA GLU A 252 3.31 18.49 -36.45
C GLU A 252 2.69 19.79 -36.97
N LEU A 253 1.99 20.55 -36.11
CA LEU A 253 1.42 21.84 -36.48
C LEU A 253 2.50 22.85 -36.87
N LYS A 254 3.62 22.89 -36.14
CA LYS A 254 4.75 23.77 -36.48
C LYS A 254 5.38 23.38 -37.83
N LYS A 255 5.53 22.08 -38.12
CA LYS A 255 5.99 21.60 -39.43
C LYS A 255 5.02 21.97 -40.55
N LEU A 256 3.71 21.92 -40.30
CA LEU A 256 2.69 22.34 -41.27
C LEU A 256 2.71 23.86 -41.49
N GLU A 257 2.92 24.67 -40.46
CA GLU A 257 3.09 26.12 -40.58
C GLU A 257 4.38 26.51 -41.30
N GLU A 258 5.49 25.83 -41.01
CA GLU A 258 6.76 26.00 -41.73
C GLU A 258 6.67 25.52 -43.18
N ALA A 259 5.73 24.60 -43.49
CA ALA A 259 5.39 24.19 -44.84
C ALA A 259 4.54 25.24 -45.59
N ASN A 260 4.92 26.52 -45.50
CA ASN A 260 4.47 27.58 -46.41
C ASN A 260 5.00 27.33 -47.84
N ASP A 261 4.32 26.44 -48.55
CA ASP A 261 3.64 26.62 -49.84
C ASP A 261 4.31 27.38 -51.00
N ASP A 262 5.63 27.21 -51.23
CA ASP A 262 6.22 27.43 -52.57
C ASP A 262 6.76 26.13 -53.21
N ARG A 263 6.82 25.02 -52.47
CA ARG A 263 7.29 23.72 -53.00
C ARG A 263 6.41 23.15 -54.12
N TYR A 264 5.13 23.51 -54.15
CA TYR A 264 4.26 23.15 -55.26
C TYR A 264 4.61 23.94 -56.54
N LEU A 265 5.16 25.16 -56.45
CA LEU A 265 5.54 25.95 -57.64
C LEU A 265 6.70 25.31 -58.40
N ASP A 266 7.60 24.60 -57.71
CA ASP A 266 8.73 23.86 -58.30
C ASP A 266 8.37 22.44 -58.75
N SER A 267 7.11 22.02 -58.59
CA SER A 267 6.69 20.67 -58.95
C SER A 267 6.56 20.50 -60.47
N GLU A 268 6.88 19.30 -60.98
CA GLU A 268 6.79 19.00 -62.41
C GLU A 268 5.36 19.17 -62.97
N TRP A 269 4.33 19.04 -62.13
CA TRP A 269 2.94 19.23 -62.54
C TRP A 269 2.55 20.70 -62.75
N ALA A 270 3.25 21.64 -62.10
CA ALA A 270 3.05 23.08 -62.27
C ALA A 270 3.78 23.62 -63.53
N ASP A 271 4.69 22.85 -64.13
CA ASP A 271 5.42 23.24 -65.33
C ASP A 271 4.55 23.17 -66.60
N ARG A 272 4.01 24.32 -66.99
CA ARG A 272 3.22 24.49 -68.22
C ARG A 272 3.96 24.11 -69.51
N ARG A 273 5.29 23.93 -69.46
CA ARG A 273 6.14 23.57 -70.62
C ARG A 273 6.58 22.10 -70.60
N ALA A 274 6.21 21.32 -69.58
CA ALA A 274 6.62 19.92 -69.42
C ALA A 274 6.24 19.08 -70.65
N LEU A 275 5.00 19.19 -71.10
CA LEU A 275 4.47 18.44 -72.25
C LEU A 275 5.17 18.84 -73.57
N LYS A 276 5.50 20.13 -73.73
CA LYS A 276 6.29 20.62 -74.87
C LYS A 276 7.72 20.07 -74.87
N ARG A 277 8.37 20.02 -73.70
CA ARG A 277 9.72 19.42 -73.56
C ARG A 277 9.71 17.92 -73.86
N GLN A 278 8.65 17.21 -73.44
CA GLN A 278 8.48 15.79 -73.74
C GLN A 278 8.35 15.53 -75.25
N PHE A 279 7.52 16.29 -75.95
CA PHE A 279 7.37 16.17 -77.42
C PHE A 279 8.64 16.55 -78.20
N GLN A 280 9.47 17.44 -77.65
CA GLN A 280 10.73 17.86 -78.26
C GLN A 280 11.93 16.97 -77.86
N GLY A 281 11.72 15.93 -77.04
CA GLY A 281 12.79 15.03 -76.57
C GLY A 281 13.78 15.67 -75.58
N LEU A 282 13.42 16.79 -74.94
CA LEU A 282 14.29 17.58 -74.07
C LEU A 282 14.14 17.23 -72.58
N THR A 283 13.79 15.98 -72.25
CA THR A 283 13.45 15.55 -70.88
C THR A 283 14.66 15.43 -69.93
N ASN A 284 15.88 15.25 -70.47
CA ASN A 284 17.09 14.96 -69.68
C ASN A 284 18.07 16.14 -69.54
N ILE A 285 17.61 17.39 -69.75
CA ILE A 285 18.49 18.57 -69.70
C ILE A 285 18.30 19.28 -68.35
N LYS A 286 19.22 19.03 -67.40
CA LYS A 286 19.36 19.84 -66.18
C LYS A 286 20.25 21.04 -66.47
N TRP A 287 19.70 22.25 -66.35
CA TRP A 287 20.48 23.49 -66.35
C TRP A 287 20.78 23.87 -64.89
N GLY A 288 22.04 23.72 -64.47
CA GLY A 288 22.55 24.08 -63.14
C GLY A 288 23.93 23.44 -62.87
N PRO A 289 24.78 24.00 -61.99
CA PRO A 289 26.08 23.41 -61.66
C PRO A 289 25.89 22.06 -60.94
N ARG A 290 26.83 21.13 -61.14
CA ARG A 290 26.86 19.85 -60.42
C ARG A 290 27.19 20.03 -58.95
#